data_AF-A0A959V320-F1
#
_entry.id   AF-A0A959V320-F1
#
_cell.length_a   1.000
_cell.length_b   1.000
_cell.length_c   1.000
_cell.angle_alpha   90.00
_cell.angle_beta   90.00
_cell.angle_gamma   90.00
#
_symmetry.space_group_name_H-M   'P 1'
#
loop_
_entity.id
_entity.type
_entity.pdbx_description
1 polymer ?
#
loop_
_entity_poly.entity_id
_entity_poly.type
_entity_poly.pdbx_seq_one_letter_code
_entity_poly.pdbx_strand_id
1 'polypeptide(L)'
;MNPTQLMRFVLLAVLSLLVASLQAQGPEITSWTLNGGETGSYYVQGNSTPQTMTTLANVQAVQYNAVNVYITATGIPDYPTGPFLDGNPSLAGDNGYIFRIPRDPQPASGTSMEPPLGHIGVL
;
A
#
# COMPACT_ATOMS: atom_id res chain seq x y z
N MET A 1 -41.34 -2.98 -29.21
CA MET A 1 -41.02 -3.59 -27.90
C MET A 1 -42.13 -3.22 -26.92
N ASN A 2 -42.64 -4.17 -26.13
CA ASN A 2 -43.71 -3.86 -25.18
C ASN A 2 -43.14 -3.14 -23.92
N PRO A 3 -43.98 -2.46 -23.11
CA PRO A 3 -43.52 -1.66 -21.98
C PRO A 3 -42.70 -2.46 -20.97
N THR A 4 -43.08 -3.72 -20.75
CA THR A 4 -42.42 -4.64 -19.81
C THR A 4 -41.01 -5.02 -20.28
N GLN A 5 -40.82 -5.23 -21.59
CA GLN A 5 -39.50 -5.47 -22.16
C GLN A 5 -38.63 -4.20 -22.11
N LEU A 6 -39.20 -3.02 -22.43
CA LEU A 6 -38.48 -1.74 -22.31
C LEU A 6 -37.95 -1.51 -20.90
N MET A 7 -38.78 -1.75 -19.87
CA MET A 7 -38.38 -1.60 -18.47
C MET A 7 -37.24 -2.55 -18.08
N ARG A 8 -37.25 -3.80 -18.57
CA ARG A 8 -36.16 -4.77 -18.34
C ARG A 8 -34.84 -4.33 -19.00
N PHE A 9 -34.89 -3.82 -20.23
CA PHE A 9 -33.71 -3.32 -20.92
C PHE A 9 -33.12 -2.08 -20.24
N VAL A 10 -33.96 -1.14 -19.80
CA VAL A 10 -33.50 0.03 -19.04
C VAL A 10 -32.86 -0.39 -17.72
N LEU A 11 -33.47 -1.33 -16.99
CA LEU A 11 -32.92 -1.84 -15.73
C LEU A 11 -31.55 -2.51 -15.95
N LEU A 12 -31.41 -3.35 -16.97
CA LEU A 12 -30.14 -3.99 -17.32
C LEU A 12 -29.06 -2.98 -17.74
N ALA A 13 -29.42 -1.95 -18.50
CA ALA A 13 -28.50 -0.89 -18.89
C ALA A 13 -28.00 -0.10 -17.66
N VAL A 14 -28.90 0.31 -16.76
CA VAL A 14 -28.55 1.02 -15.53
C VAL A 14 -27.64 0.16 -14.64
N LEU A 15 -27.95 -1.13 -14.49
CA LEU A 15 -27.13 -2.05 -13.71
C LEU A 15 -25.73 -2.22 -14.33
N SER A 16 -25.63 -2.29 -15.66
CA SER A 16 -24.35 -2.42 -16.37
C SER A 16 -23.48 -1.17 -16.22
N LEU A 17 -24.09 0.02 -16.27
CA LEU A 17 -23.42 1.31 -16.00
C LEU A 17 -22.94 1.42 -14.54
N LEU A 18 -23.71 0.91 -13.58
CA LEU A 18 -23.30 0.84 -12.17
C LEU A 18 -22.13 -0.11 -11.94
N VAL A 19 -22.06 -1.23 -12.64
CA VAL A 19 -20.94 -2.17 -12.51
C VAL A 19 -19.68 -1.62 -13.17
N ALA A 20 -19.80 -0.87 -14.27
CA ALA A 20 -18.66 -0.21 -14.92
C ALA A 20 -18.02 0.87 -14.03
N SER A 21 -18.77 1.53 -13.15
CA SER A 21 -18.21 2.51 -12.20
C SER A 21 -17.48 1.88 -11.01
N LEU A 22 -17.63 0.57 -10.77
CA LEU A 22 -16.88 -0.16 -9.73
C LEU A 22 -15.40 -0.38 -10.10
N GLN A 23 -15.01 -0.20 -11.36
CA GLN A 23 -13.61 -0.29 -11.80
C GLN A 23 -12.80 1.01 -11.59
N ALA A 24 -13.30 1.95 -10.78
CA ALA A 24 -12.64 3.25 -10.56
C ALA A 24 -11.36 3.19 -9.69
N GLN A 25 -11.07 2.07 -9.04
CA GLN A 25 -9.88 1.89 -8.21
C GLN A 25 -8.79 1.19 -9.02
N GLY A 26 -7.70 1.90 -9.31
CA GLY A 26 -6.55 1.33 -10.01
C GLY A 26 -5.59 0.61 -9.05
N PRO A 27 -4.46 0.10 -9.58
CA PRO A 27 -3.46 -0.60 -8.79
C PRO A 27 -2.87 0.27 -7.66
N GLU A 28 -2.85 1.59 -7.83
CA GLU A 28 -2.38 2.56 -6.82
C GLU A 28 -3.19 2.50 -5.51
N ILE A 29 -4.42 1.96 -5.54
CA ILE A 29 -5.27 1.74 -4.36
C ILE A 29 -5.30 0.26 -3.96
N THR A 30 -5.28 -0.66 -4.92
CA THR A 30 -5.64 -2.07 -4.70
C THR A 30 -4.45 -3.02 -4.56
N SER A 31 -3.24 -2.58 -4.90
CA SER A 31 -2.05 -3.46 -4.94
C SER A 31 -1.25 -3.49 -3.64
N TRP A 32 -1.80 -2.95 -2.55
CA TRP A 32 -1.14 -2.92 -1.24
C TRP A 32 -1.44 -4.18 -0.44
N THR A 33 -0.41 -4.75 0.20
CA THR A 33 -0.59 -5.77 1.23
C THR A 33 -1.07 -5.08 2.50
N LEU A 34 -2.35 -5.25 2.82
CA LEU A 34 -2.94 -4.74 4.06
C LEU A 34 -2.58 -5.64 5.25
N ASN A 35 -2.39 -5.02 6.41
CA ASN A 35 -2.29 -5.72 7.67
C ASN A 35 -3.63 -6.41 8.00
N GLY A 36 -3.58 -7.71 8.27
CA GLY A 36 -4.68 -8.55 8.76
C GLY A 36 -4.63 -8.84 10.26
N GLY A 37 -3.69 -8.22 11.00
CA GLY A 37 -3.42 -8.47 12.41
C GLY A 37 -2.01 -9.00 12.70
N GLU A 38 -1.16 -9.10 11.68
CA GLU A 38 0.22 -9.57 11.82
C GLU A 38 1.12 -8.51 12.44
N THR A 39 2.13 -8.95 13.18
CA THR A 39 3.21 -8.12 13.71
C THR A 39 4.53 -8.49 13.04
N GLY A 40 5.48 -7.57 13.04
CA GLY A 40 6.83 -7.85 12.54
C GLY A 40 7.57 -8.92 13.34
N SER A 41 8.73 -9.31 12.84
CA SER A 41 9.67 -10.16 13.55
C SER A 41 11.12 -9.83 13.18
N TYR A 42 12.06 -10.30 13.99
CA TYR A 42 13.49 -10.15 13.70
C TYR A 42 14.31 -11.35 14.19
N TYR A 43 15.42 -11.63 13.52
CA TYR A 43 16.37 -12.63 13.99
C TYR A 43 17.40 -12.01 14.94
N VAL A 44 17.94 -12.85 15.83
CA VAL A 44 19.08 -12.53 16.71
C VAL A 44 20.27 -13.37 16.28
N GLN A 45 21.48 -12.82 16.38
CA GLN A 45 22.71 -13.54 16.02
C GLN A 45 22.80 -14.89 16.77
N GLY A 46 23.09 -15.96 16.02
CA GLY A 46 23.18 -17.31 16.58
C GLY A 46 21.82 -17.99 16.83
N ASN A 47 20.70 -17.35 16.50
CA ASN A 47 19.36 -17.92 16.65
C ASN A 47 18.69 -18.07 15.28
N SER A 48 18.32 -19.30 14.92
CA SER A 48 17.61 -19.62 13.67
C SER A 48 16.10 -19.38 13.75
N THR A 49 15.56 -19.05 14.92
CA THR A 49 14.13 -18.77 15.12
C THR A 49 13.94 -17.27 15.35
N PRO A 50 13.10 -16.59 14.55
CA PRO A 50 12.87 -15.16 14.70
C PRO A 50 12.02 -14.87 15.94
N GLN A 51 12.26 -13.70 16.55
CA GLN A 51 11.51 -13.15 17.66
C GLN A 51 10.42 -12.20 17.15
N THR A 52 9.22 -12.33 17.69
CA THR A 52 8.06 -11.50 17.30
C THR A 52 8.15 -10.11 17.94
N MET A 53 7.80 -9.09 17.16
CA MET A 53 7.66 -7.71 17.60
C MET A 53 6.23 -7.43 18.08
N THR A 54 6.01 -6.31 18.76
CA THR A 54 4.65 -5.84 19.10
C THR A 54 4.06 -4.90 18.03
N THR A 55 4.88 -4.43 17.09
CA THR A 55 4.49 -3.47 16.05
C THR A 55 3.83 -4.19 14.88
N LEU A 56 2.72 -3.64 14.38
CA LEU A 56 2.00 -4.17 13.21
C LEU A 56 2.88 -4.14 11.96
N ALA A 57 2.81 -5.20 11.18
CA ALA A 57 3.47 -5.30 9.88
C ALA A 57 2.60 -4.73 8.75
N ASN A 58 3.15 -4.59 7.55
CA ASN A 58 2.42 -4.24 6.32
C ASN A 58 1.68 -2.88 6.41
N VAL A 59 0.74 -2.61 5.49
CA VAL A 59 0.00 -1.34 5.41
C VAL A 59 -1.20 -1.36 6.36
N GLN A 60 -1.33 -0.38 7.25
CA GLN A 60 -2.48 -0.29 8.16
C GLN A 60 -3.70 0.36 7.50
N ALA A 61 -3.50 1.30 6.57
CA ALA A 61 -4.59 1.92 5.84
C ALA A 61 -4.19 2.41 4.46
N VAL A 62 -5.11 2.24 3.50
CA VAL A 62 -5.08 2.88 2.19
C VAL A 62 -6.30 3.77 2.08
N GLN A 63 -6.08 5.08 1.99
CA GLN A 63 -7.12 6.09 1.81
C GLN A 63 -6.85 6.82 0.50
N TYR A 64 -7.87 7.35 -0.17
CA TYR A 64 -7.65 8.04 -1.44
C TYR A 64 -8.72 9.09 -1.71
N ASN A 65 -8.39 10.01 -2.61
CA ASN A 65 -9.35 10.91 -3.22
C ASN A 65 -9.22 10.85 -4.75
N ALA A 66 -9.80 11.83 -5.46
CA ALA A 66 -9.75 11.86 -6.91
C ALA A 66 -8.32 11.97 -7.50
N VAL A 67 -7.35 12.47 -6.73
CA VAL A 67 -6.01 12.83 -7.24
C VAL A 67 -4.85 12.20 -6.48
N ASN A 68 -5.04 11.75 -5.24
CA ASN A 68 -3.98 11.17 -4.40
C ASN A 68 -4.44 9.89 -3.71
N VAL A 69 -3.48 9.02 -3.41
CA VAL A 69 -3.57 7.93 -2.43
C VAL A 69 -2.72 8.28 -1.22
N TYR A 70 -3.21 7.93 -0.04
CA TYR A 70 -2.56 8.11 1.24
C TYR A 70 -2.35 6.74 1.89
N ILE A 71 -1.12 6.45 2.28
CA ILE A 71 -0.71 5.14 2.82
C ILE A 71 -0.23 5.34 4.24
N THR A 72 -0.90 4.69 5.20
CA THR A 72 -0.45 4.63 6.59
C THR A 72 0.27 3.31 6.82
N ALA A 73 1.54 3.37 7.25
CA ALA A 73 2.39 2.21 7.47
C ALA A 73 3.34 2.45 8.67
N THR A 74 3.59 1.44 9.50
CA THR A 74 4.64 1.47 10.53
C THR A 74 6.05 1.43 9.95
N GLY A 75 6.19 0.94 8.72
CA GLY A 75 7.47 0.64 8.08
C GLY A 75 8.03 -0.75 8.44
N ILE A 76 7.22 -1.60 9.08
CA ILE A 76 7.61 -2.97 9.45
C ILE A 76 7.08 -3.98 8.42
N PRO A 77 7.92 -4.86 7.85
CA PRO A 77 7.47 -5.93 6.98
C PRO A 77 6.91 -7.12 7.78
N ASP A 78 6.17 -8.00 7.09
CA ASP A 78 5.68 -9.27 7.65
C ASP A 78 6.72 -10.41 7.59
N TYR A 79 7.80 -10.24 6.83
CA TYR A 79 8.96 -11.11 6.89
C TYR A 79 9.93 -10.71 8.02
N PRO A 80 10.70 -11.66 8.58
CA PRO A 80 11.66 -11.33 9.63
C PRO A 80 12.79 -10.44 9.12
N THR A 81 13.13 -9.41 9.90
CA THR A 81 14.26 -8.51 9.66
C THR A 81 15.50 -8.92 10.46
N GLY A 82 16.67 -8.35 10.16
CA GLY A 82 17.90 -8.57 10.93
C GLY A 82 18.32 -10.06 11.10
N PRO A 83 19.32 -10.36 11.95
CA PRO A 83 20.32 -9.39 12.36
C PRO A 83 21.06 -8.90 11.12
N PHE A 84 21.38 -7.62 11.08
CA PHE A 84 22.25 -7.08 10.04
C PHE A 84 23.69 -7.44 10.44
N LEU A 85 24.30 -8.39 9.73
CA LEU A 85 25.63 -8.95 10.05
C LEU A 85 26.78 -8.01 9.64
N ASP A 86 26.49 -6.72 9.49
CA ASP A 86 27.39 -5.64 9.11
C ASP A 86 27.82 -4.77 10.32
N GLY A 87 27.42 -5.16 11.53
CA GLY A 87 27.70 -4.42 12.77
C GLY A 87 26.68 -3.33 13.07
N ASN A 88 25.57 -3.24 12.33
CA ASN A 88 24.47 -2.33 12.62
C ASN A 88 23.65 -2.85 13.82
N PRO A 89 23.65 -2.14 14.97
CA PRO A 89 22.90 -2.56 16.16
C PRO A 89 21.40 -2.24 16.06
N SER A 90 20.96 -1.60 14.97
CA SER A 90 19.58 -1.15 14.81
C SER A 90 18.61 -2.30 14.60
N LEU A 91 17.47 -2.23 15.30
CA LEU A 91 16.29 -3.03 15.03
C LEU A 91 15.25 -2.16 14.33
N ALA A 92 14.50 -2.75 13.41
CA ALA A 92 13.37 -2.05 12.78
C ALA A 92 12.38 -1.60 13.87
N GLY A 93 11.93 -0.35 13.78
CA GLY A 93 10.97 0.24 14.70
C GLY A 93 9.80 0.85 13.94
N ASP A 94 8.74 1.18 14.69
CA ASP A 94 7.62 1.94 14.15
C ASP A 94 8.06 3.37 13.83
N ASN A 95 7.97 3.75 12.56
CA ASN A 95 8.29 5.09 12.09
C ASN A 95 7.03 5.95 11.84
N GLY A 96 5.82 5.38 11.95
CA GLY A 96 4.57 6.10 11.77
C GLY A 96 4.44 6.81 10.41
N TYR A 97 4.79 6.13 9.32
CA TYR A 97 4.73 6.72 7.98
C TYR A 97 3.31 7.01 7.53
N ILE A 98 3.15 8.19 6.93
CA ILE A 98 1.98 8.58 6.15
C ILE A 98 2.49 9.12 4.81
N PHE A 99 2.38 8.33 3.75
CA PHE A 99 2.76 8.74 2.40
C PHE A 99 1.60 9.38 1.66
N ARG A 100 1.87 10.38 0.81
CA ARG A 100 0.92 10.92 -0.18
C ARG A 100 1.46 10.72 -1.59
N ILE A 101 0.76 9.92 -2.38
CA ILE A 101 1.17 9.51 -3.73
C ILE A 101 0.15 10.04 -4.75
N PRO A 102 0.55 10.83 -5.76
CA PRO A 102 -0.33 11.20 -6.86
C PRO A 102 -0.83 9.98 -7.64
N ARG A 103 -2.11 9.95 -7.99
CA ARG A 103 -2.71 8.87 -8.81
C ARG A 103 -2.28 8.93 -10.29
N ASP A 104 -1.81 10.10 -10.73
CA ASP A 104 -1.24 10.33 -12.05
C ASP A 104 0.13 11.03 -11.90
N PRO A 105 1.18 10.28 -11.54
CA PRO A 105 2.50 10.84 -11.26
C PRO A 105 3.16 11.36 -12.53
N GLN A 106 3.68 12.59 -12.47
CA GLN A 106 4.45 13.18 -13.57
C GLN A 106 5.96 13.11 -13.25
N PRO A 107 6.81 12.82 -14.25
CA PRO A 107 8.26 12.90 -14.06
C PRO A 107 8.68 14.27 -13.55
N ALA A 108 9.68 14.31 -12.67
CA ALA A 108 10.27 15.56 -12.22
C ALA A 108 10.86 16.32 -13.42
N SER A 109 10.55 17.62 -13.54
CA SER A 109 11.16 18.49 -14.55
C SER A 109 12.54 18.95 -14.07
N GLY A 110 13.60 18.71 -14.85
CA GLY A 110 14.95 19.21 -14.55
C GLY A 110 16.04 18.15 -14.71
N THR A 111 17.25 18.46 -14.23
CA THR A 111 18.37 17.51 -14.18
C THR A 111 18.09 16.42 -13.17
N SER A 112 18.20 15.16 -13.60
CA SER A 112 18.17 14.01 -12.70
C SER A 112 19.23 14.16 -11.61
N MET A 113 18.81 13.94 -10.37
CA MET A 113 19.71 13.85 -9.22
C MET A 113 19.77 12.41 -8.75
N GLU A 114 20.92 12.02 -8.20
CA GLU A 114 21.04 10.74 -7.50
C GLU A 114 20.06 10.73 -6.31
N PRO A 115 19.32 9.62 -6.11
CA PRO A 115 18.40 9.52 -5.00
C PRO A 115 19.16 9.57 -3.65
N PRO A 116 18.59 10.23 -2.63
CA PRO A 116 19.14 10.14 -1.28
C PRO A 116 19.02 8.72 -0.73
N LEU A 117 19.72 8.45 0.38
CA LEU A 117 19.48 7.22 1.15
C LEU A 117 18.05 7.23 1.73
N GLY A 118 17.46 6.04 1.87
CA GLY A 118 16.12 5.88 2.43
C GLY A 118 15.05 5.67 1.35
N HIS A 119 13.84 6.17 1.62
CA HIS A 119 12.69 6.00 0.72
C HIS A 119 12.90 6.78 -0.59
N ILE A 120 12.69 6.09 -1.72
CA ILE A 120 12.79 6.66 -3.07
C ILE A 120 11.39 6.60 -3.69
N GLY A 121 10.95 7.70 -4.33
CA GLY A 121 9.66 7.76 -5.04
C GLY A 121 8.46 8.22 -4.19
N VAL A 122 8.66 8.49 -2.91
CA VAL A 122 7.68 9.06 -1.98
C VAL A 122 8.40 10.04 -1.07
N LEU A 123 8.19 11.34 -1.31
CA LEU A 123 8.74 12.46 -0.52
C LEU A 123 7.63 13.12 0.30
#